data_AF-A0A5F0LPM2-F1
#
_entry.id   AF-A0A5F0LPM2-F1
#
_cell.length_a   1.000
_cell.length_b   1.000
_cell.length_c   1.000
_cell.angle_alpha   90.00
_cell.angle_beta   90.00
_cell.angle_gamma   90.00
#
_symmetry.space_group_name_H-M   'P 1'
#
loop_
_entity.id
_entity.type
_entity.pdbx_description
1 polymer ?
#
loop_
_entity_poly.entity_id
_entity_poly.type
_entity_poly.pdbx_seq_one_letter_code
_entity_poly.pdbx_strand_id
1 'polypeptide(L)'
;MDGAEVISLYESIADLTDQMLAAARKEDWTLLTKLEADCAHVVDFLKRNELEVVLSNDRRDRKIEILKKILEDDRDIRKLTEPGLQKLSSLIQSTSTERKLANTYGMNQRG
;
A
#
# COMPACT_ATOMS: atom_id res chain seq x y z
N MET A 1 -27.38 -1.24 4.89
CA MET A 1 -26.40 -0.27 5.37
C MET A 1 -27.02 1.11 5.24
N ASP A 2 -26.87 1.97 6.24
CA ASP A 2 -27.28 3.37 6.15
C ASP A 2 -26.10 4.32 5.89
N GLY A 3 -26.38 5.60 5.69
CA GLY A 3 -25.35 6.59 5.41
C GLY A 3 -24.38 6.86 6.56
N ALA A 4 -24.72 6.54 7.81
CA ALA A 4 -23.81 6.66 8.94
C ALA A 4 -22.82 5.50 9.00
N GLU A 5 -23.31 4.29 8.74
CA GLU A 5 -22.49 3.08 8.63
C GLU A 5 -21.46 3.21 7.49
N VAL A 6 -21.85 3.77 6.32
CA VAL A 6 -20.92 4.05 5.21
C VAL A 6 -19.78 4.96 5.66
N ILE A 7 -20.09 6.06 6.37
CA ILE A 7 -19.07 7.01 6.82
C ILE A 7 -18.15 6.37 7.87
N SER A 8 -18.70 5.57 8.78
CA SER A 8 -17.90 4.85 9.78
C SER A 8 -16.92 3.86 9.14
N LEU A 9 -17.31 3.20 8.03
CA LEU A 9 -16.41 2.34 7.27
C LEU A 9 -15.30 3.15 6.57
N TYR A 10 -15.61 4.31 6.01
CA TYR A 10 -14.59 5.21 5.46
C TYR A 10 -13.61 5.69 6.54
N GLU A 11 -14.10 6.06 7.72
CA GLU A 11 -13.25 6.43 8.85
C GLU A 11 -12.38 5.26 9.32
N SER A 12 -12.92 4.05 9.35
CA SER A 12 -12.16 2.83 9.66
C SER A 12 -11.04 2.57 8.64
N ILE A 13 -11.28 2.83 7.35
CA ILE A 13 -10.23 2.73 6.32
C ILE A 13 -9.15 3.78 6.58
N ALA A 14 -9.51 5.02 6.89
CA ALA A 14 -8.53 6.07 7.20
C ALA A 14 -7.69 5.74 8.45
N ASP A 15 -8.29 5.16 9.48
CA ASP A 15 -7.56 4.72 10.68
C ASP A 15 -6.62 3.55 10.37
N LEU A 16 -6.98 2.66 9.45
CA LEU A 16 -6.10 1.58 8.97
C LEU A 16 -4.93 2.16 8.16
N THR A 17 -5.18 3.12 7.26
CA THR A 17 -4.13 3.76 6.47
C THR A 17 -3.17 4.58 7.35
N ASP A 18 -3.66 5.25 8.40
CA ASP A 18 -2.82 5.91 9.41
C ASP A 18 -1.86 4.91 10.09
N GLN A 19 -2.38 3.74 10.47
CA GLN A 19 -1.58 2.67 11.08
C GLN A 19 -0.56 2.10 10.09
N MET A 20 -0.92 1.96 8.81
CA MET A 20 0.00 1.56 7.75
C MET A 20 1.13 2.57 7.60
N LEU A 21 0.83 3.86 7.60
CA LEU A 21 1.84 4.92 7.55
C LEU A 21 2.77 4.87 8.77
N ALA A 22 2.23 4.64 9.97
CA ALA A 22 3.03 4.48 11.18
C ALA A 22 3.93 3.23 11.12
N ALA A 23 3.45 2.11 10.58
CA ALA A 23 4.23 0.90 10.37
C ALA A 23 5.36 1.12 9.34
N ALA A 24 5.05 1.77 8.22
CA ALA A 24 6.02 2.11 7.17
C ALA A 24 7.13 3.04 7.71
N ARG A 25 6.79 4.03 8.54
CA ARG A 25 7.78 4.91 9.20
C ARG A 25 8.70 4.18 10.16
N LYS A 26 8.23 3.07 10.75
CA LYS A 26 9.01 2.20 11.65
C LYS A 26 9.71 1.06 10.92
N GLU A 27 9.57 0.98 9.59
CA GLU A 27 10.06 -0.13 8.76
C GLU A 27 9.50 -1.50 9.20
N ASP A 28 8.33 -1.53 9.85
CA ASP A 28 7.67 -2.77 10.26
C ASP A 28 6.85 -3.35 9.09
N TRP A 29 7.56 -4.00 8.17
CA TRP A 29 6.97 -4.54 6.94
C TRP A 29 5.96 -5.65 7.20
N THR A 30 6.15 -6.44 8.27
CA THR A 30 5.21 -7.50 8.64
C THR A 30 3.88 -6.92 9.09
N LEU A 31 3.90 -5.90 9.94
CA LEU A 31 2.70 -5.18 10.35
C LEU A 31 2.04 -4.46 9.16
N LEU A 32 2.85 -3.82 8.30
CA LEU A 32 2.34 -3.12 7.12
C LEU A 32 1.54 -4.05 6.20
N THR A 33 2.06 -5.24 5.87
CA THR A 33 1.36 -6.22 5.01
C THR A 33 0.10 -6.76 5.68
N LYS A 34 0.09 -6.95 7.01
CA LYS A 34 -1.12 -7.36 7.73
C LYS A 34 -2.21 -6.29 7.64
N LEU A 35 -1.84 -5.03 7.90
CA LEU A 35 -2.77 -3.90 7.84
C LEU A 35 -3.30 -3.66 6.42
N GLU A 36 -2.48 -3.88 5.40
CA GLU A 36 -2.91 -3.83 3.99
C GLU A 36 -4.02 -4.86 3.70
N ALA A 37 -3.88 -6.09 4.19
CA ALA A 37 -4.90 -7.12 4.03
C ALA A 37 -6.21 -6.76 4.78
N ASP A 38 -6.10 -6.24 6.00
CA ASP A 38 -7.26 -5.78 6.77
C ASP A 38 -7.97 -4.62 6.07
N CYS A 39 -7.22 -3.65 5.53
CA CYS A 39 -7.74 -2.53 4.75
C CYS A 39 -8.47 -3.01 3.48
N ALA A 40 -7.87 -3.96 2.74
CA ALA A 40 -8.48 -4.53 1.54
C ALA A 40 -9.84 -5.19 1.84
N HIS A 41 -9.96 -5.92 2.96
CA HIS A 41 -11.23 -6.51 3.37
C HIS A 41 -12.32 -5.46 3.65
N VAL A 42 -11.99 -4.38 4.35
CA VAL A 42 -12.95 -3.30 4.67
C VAL A 42 -13.36 -2.56 3.39
N VAL A 43 -12.42 -2.27 2.49
CA VAL A 43 -12.69 -1.64 1.20
C VAL A 43 -13.62 -2.52 0.34
N ASP A 44 -13.37 -3.82 0.28
CA ASP A 44 -14.20 -4.75 -0.49
C ASP A 44 -15.61 -4.88 0.09
N PHE A 45 -15.73 -4.92 1.41
CA PHE A 45 -17.03 -4.89 2.09
C PHE A 45 -17.78 -3.59 1.76
N LEU A 46 -17.12 -2.44 1.85
CA LEU A 46 -17.71 -1.13 1.57
C LEU A 46 -18.20 -1.05 0.11
N LYS A 47 -17.37 -1.44 -0.86
CA LYS A 47 -17.74 -1.44 -2.29
C LYS A 47 -18.98 -2.26 -2.60
N ARG A 48 -19.16 -3.41 -1.94
CA ARG A 48 -20.31 -4.30 -2.18
C ARG A 48 -21.62 -3.78 -1.58
N ASN A 49 -21.54 -2.97 -0.53
CA ASN A 49 -22.71 -2.63 0.26
C ASN A 49 -23.08 -1.13 0.20
N GLU A 50 -22.22 -0.24 -0.33
CA GLU A 50 -22.51 1.19 -0.47
C GLU A 50 -23.43 1.52 -1.66
N LEU A 51 -23.49 0.67 -2.70
CA LEU A 51 -24.12 1.02 -4.00
C LEU A 51 -25.56 1.55 -3.92
N GLU A 52 -26.34 1.09 -2.93
CA GLU A 52 -27.74 1.46 -2.73
C GLU A 52 -27.95 2.56 -1.67
N VAL A 53 -26.87 3.11 -1.09
CA VAL A 53 -26.94 4.07 0.03
C VAL A 53 -26.96 5.51 -0.49
N VAL A 54 -28.08 6.20 -0.26
CA VAL A 54 -28.19 7.64 -0.54
C VAL A 54 -27.60 8.44 0.62
N LEU A 55 -26.44 9.06 0.36
CA LEU A 55 -25.81 9.98 1.31
C LEU A 55 -26.44 11.38 1.23
N SER A 56 -26.61 12.03 2.38
CA SER A 56 -26.90 13.46 2.46
C SER A 56 -25.68 14.30 2.05
N ASN A 57 -25.86 15.59 1.76
CA ASN A 57 -24.76 16.45 1.30
C ASN A 57 -23.61 16.54 2.31
N ASP A 58 -23.93 16.71 3.59
CA ASP A 58 -22.97 16.72 4.70
C ASP A 58 -22.13 15.43 4.75
N ARG A 59 -22.75 14.27 4.50
CA ARG A 59 -22.05 12.99 4.47
C ARG A 59 -21.19 12.83 3.22
N ARG A 60 -21.61 13.36 2.08
CA ARG A 60 -20.77 13.38 0.87
C ARG A 60 -19.53 14.23 1.09
N ASP A 61 -19.67 15.41 1.69
CA ASP A 61 -18.55 16.29 2.01
C ASP A 61 -17.58 15.60 2.98
N ARG A 62 -18.12 14.97 4.03
CA ARG A 62 -17.32 14.17 4.99
C ARG A 62 -16.57 13.02 4.30
N LYS A 63 -17.24 12.28 3.43
CA LYS A 63 -16.62 11.20 2.63
C LYS A 63 -15.45 11.73 1.79
N ILE A 64 -15.60 12.90 1.17
CA ILE A 64 -14.54 13.53 0.38
C ILE A 64 -13.32 13.90 1.25
N GLU A 65 -13.54 14.45 2.44
CA GLU A 65 -12.45 14.76 3.39
C GLU A 65 -11.66 13.50 3.76
N ILE A 66 -12.37 12.42 4.09
CA ILE A 66 -11.76 11.14 4.47
C ILE A 66 -10.95 10.54 3.30
N LEU A 67 -11.50 10.56 2.09
CA LEU A 67 -10.79 10.09 0.89
C LEU A 67 -9.50 10.86 0.62
N LYS A 68 -9.51 12.19 0.82
CA LYS A 68 -8.31 13.01 0.65
C LYS A 68 -7.22 12.62 1.65
N LYS A 69 -7.59 12.35 2.91
CA LYS A 69 -6.65 11.87 3.93
C LYS A 69 -6.03 10.53 3.52
N ILE A 70 -6.85 9.54 3.17
CA ILE A 70 -6.38 8.22 2.72
C ILE A 70 -5.38 8.35 1.56
N LEU A 71 -5.69 9.19 0.56
CA LEU A 71 -4.79 9.40 -0.59
C LEU A 71 -3.47 10.08 -0.21
N GLU A 72 -3.48 10.97 0.77
CA GLU A 72 -2.27 11.60 1.29
C GLU A 72 -1.40 10.60 2.05
N ASP A 73 -2.00 9.77 2.90
CA ASP A 73 -1.28 8.73 3.65
C ASP A 73 -0.71 7.68 2.71
N ASP A 74 -1.47 7.21 1.71
CA ASP A 74 -1.01 6.28 0.67
C ASP A 74 0.20 6.83 -0.09
N ARG A 75 0.18 8.12 -0.44
CA ARG A 75 1.30 8.78 -1.10
C ARG A 75 2.54 8.76 -0.20
N ASP A 76 2.37 8.99 1.09
CA ASP A 76 3.49 9.04 2.03
C ASP A 76 4.02 7.63 2.35
N ILE A 77 3.17 6.61 2.40
CA ILE A 77 3.58 5.20 2.47
C ILE A 77 4.46 4.84 1.27
N ARG A 78 4.04 5.19 0.04
CA ARG A 78 4.82 4.91 -1.18
C ARG A 78 6.20 5.56 -1.16
N LYS A 79 6.30 6.81 -0.70
CA LYS A 79 7.60 7.50 -0.56
C LYS A 79 8.56 6.74 0.37
N LEU A 80 8.04 6.03 1.36
CA LEU A 80 8.84 5.25 2.32
C LEU A 80 9.21 3.87 1.76
N THR A 81 8.31 3.23 1.01
CA THR A 81 8.50 1.85 0.52
C THR A 81 9.22 1.77 -0.84
N GLU A 82 8.98 2.69 -1.77
CA GLU A 82 9.52 2.65 -3.13
C GLU A 82 11.07 2.69 -3.19
N PRO A 83 11.79 3.52 -2.41
CA PRO A 83 13.25 3.58 -2.49
C PRO A 83 13.93 2.28 -2.05
N GLY A 84 13.40 1.62 -1.01
CA GLY A 84 13.90 0.33 -0.54
C GLY A 84 13.76 -0.76 -1.60
N LEU A 85 12.61 -0.78 -2.29
CA LEU A 85 12.36 -1.72 -3.38
C LEU A 85 13.28 -1.49 -4.58
N GLN A 86 13.52 -0.23 -4.95
CA GLN A 86 14.47 0.12 -6.02
C GLN A 86 15.89 -0.33 -5.67
N LYS A 87 16.33 -0.11 -4.43
CA LYS A 87 17.65 -0.57 -3.95
C LYS A 87 17.76 -2.09 -4.01
N LEU A 88 16.78 -2.83 -3.51
CA LEU A 88 16.75 -4.30 -3.59
C LEU A 88 16.78 -4.80 -5.04
N SER A 89 16.00 -4.19 -5.94
CA SER A 89 16.00 -4.52 -7.36
C SER A 89 17.38 -4.33 -8.00
N SER A 90 18.06 -3.21 -7.70
CA SER A 90 19.40 -2.94 -8.21
C SER A 90 20.44 -3.95 -7.72
N LEU A 91 20.37 -4.39 -6.45
CA LEU A 91 21.25 -5.41 -5.89
C LEU A 91 21.03 -6.78 -6.54
N ILE A 92 19.79 -7.16 -6.79
CA ILE A 92 19.48 -8.43 -7.49
C ILE A 92 20.02 -8.40 -8.92
N GLN A 93 19.86 -7.27 -9.62
CA GLN A 93 20.37 -7.09 -10.98
C GLN A 93 21.91 -7.13 -11.05
N SER A 94 22.61 -6.52 -10.08
CA SER A 94 24.07 -6.53 -10.03
C SER A 94 24.60 -7.95 -9.80
N THR A 95 24.03 -8.70 -8.84
CA THR A 95 24.43 -10.09 -8.58
C THR A 95 24.18 -11.01 -9.78
N SER A 96 23.08 -10.81 -10.52
CA SER A 96 22.82 -11.57 -11.76
C SER A 96 23.84 -11.24 -12.86
N THR A 97 24.20 -9.96 -12.98
CA THR A 97 25.18 -9.49 -13.96
C THR A 97 26.58 -10.02 -13.66
N GLU A 98 27.01 -10.00 -12.39
CA GLU A 98 28.27 -10.57 -11.93
C GLU A 98 28.38 -12.08 -12.23
N ARG A 99 27.32 -12.85 -11.94
CA ARG A 99 27.27 -14.28 -12.26
C ARG A 99 27.42 -14.56 -13.76
N LYS A 100 26.79 -13.75 -14.61
CA LYS A 100 26.87 -13.90 -16.07
C LYS A 100 28.28 -13.60 -16.59
N LEU A 101 28.93 -12.55 -16.07
CA LEU A 101 30.31 -12.22 -16.42
C LEU A 101 31.27 -13.33 -15.96
N ALA A 102 31.16 -13.79 -14.71
CA ALA A 102 31.99 -14.87 -14.17
C ALA A 102 31.89 -16.17 -15.01
N ASN A 103 30.68 -16.56 -15.43
CA ASN A 103 30.49 -17.72 -16.32
C ASN A 103 31.13 -17.52 -17.70
N THR A 104 31.05 -16.32 -18.27
CA THR A 104 31.57 -16.04 -19.62
C THR A 104 33.10 -15.99 -19.63
N TYR A 105 33.71 -15.38 -18.62
CA TYR A 105 35.18 -15.34 -18.50
C TYR A 105 35.77 -16.67 -18.01
N GLY A 106 35.06 -17.42 -17.17
CA GLY A 106 35.46 -18.77 -16.73
C GLY A 106 35.38 -19.83 -17.84
N MET A 107 34.52 -19.63 -18.84
CA MET A 107 34.46 -20.49 -20.04
C MET A 107 35.62 -20.26 -21.02
N ASN A 108 36.24 -19.07 -21.02
CA ASN A 108 37.32 -18.71 -21.95
C ASN A 108 38.73 -19.10 -21.47
N GLN A 109 38.88 -19.85 -20.37
CA GLN A 109 40.18 -20.34 -19.86
C GLN A 109 40.43 -21.84 -20.08
N ARG A 110 39.60 -22.52 -20.89
CA ARG A 110 39.86 -23.90 -21.35
C ARG A 110 39.89 -23.92 -22.89
N GLY A 111 41.05 -23.60 -23.46
CA GLY A 111 41.37 -23.70 -24.87
C GLY A 111 42.87 -23.74 -25.05
#